data_AF-A0A955H2Z3-F1
#
_entry.id   AF-A0A955H2Z3-F1
#
_cell.length_a   1.000
_cell.length_b   1.000
_cell.length_c   1.000
_cell.angle_alpha   90.00
_cell.angle_beta   90.00
_cell.angle_gamma   90.00
#
_symmetry.space_group_name_H-M   'P 1'
#
loop_
_entity.id
_entity.type
_entity.pdbx_description
1 polymer ?
#
loop_
_entity_poly.entity_id
_entity_poly.type
_entity_poly.pdbx_seq_one_letter_code
_entity_poly.pdbx_strand_id
1 'polypeptide(L)'
;MCGIFGYVGSRTATPILLDGLRTLEYRGYDSAGIYIPGHALIKAVGPIDNLAAKITTAIPGTSGIAHTRWATHGAPTEANAHPHTDMSGAIGIAHNGIIENFRELREGLVVQGIKFESETDTEVLAKLIGTFYSGNLLEAVKHALINVRGTYGIAVISKYKPDEIVAARMGSPIVLGIAADGNFVASDPSALLVHTKDVVYLNDGECALISKNKYQVFTLRGKKLDKTPEKVQWNVEAVQKQGYEHFMLKEIFEAPEVIVNSTRGRLLVGKGRVKLGGLESKLKALSNLKRLMIVGCGSAYYAGQVGRYMIEEYAGLPVEVELGSEYRYKKNLPDKNSAVLVVTQSGETADTIASLRSAKEQNLLTLGIVNVVGSTIARETDAGVYNHAGPEVAVASTKAFISQLTVFVLLTVFLGRERGMTEAEGKQILKELDELPKVLEEYLKQTDKIKAVAKKYAKYTDAMFIGRKFHSPIASEGALKLKEVTYIHSEAFAGGELKHGSIALLDKDFPVIALAPQDDVYKKIISNIEEVKARKAPVLAISTEGDMTIADLSDDVLYIPKVHPILQPIITTVPLQLLAYYVGVEKGLNVDRPRNLAKSVTVE
;
A
#
# COMPACT_ATOMS: atom_id res chain seq x y z
N MET A 1 2.69 10.44 -0.71
CA MET A 1 3.51 9.60 -1.60
C MET A 1 3.72 10.32 -2.92
N CYS A 2 4.91 10.29 -3.49
CA CYS A 2 5.16 11.00 -4.75
C CYS A 2 5.85 10.06 -5.74
N GLY A 3 5.84 10.39 -7.03
CA GLY A 3 6.56 9.66 -8.07
C GLY A 3 7.75 10.47 -8.58
N ILE A 4 8.94 9.88 -8.59
CA ILE A 4 10.11 10.43 -9.29
C ILE A 4 10.37 9.57 -10.52
N PHE A 5 10.62 10.22 -11.65
CA PHE A 5 11.12 9.56 -12.84
C PHE A 5 12.21 10.42 -13.48
N GLY A 6 13.30 9.81 -13.91
CA GLY A 6 14.43 10.48 -14.56
C GLY A 6 14.98 9.62 -15.67
N TYR A 7 15.43 10.26 -16.75
CA TYR A 7 16.01 9.59 -17.90
C TYR A 7 17.25 10.33 -18.36
N VAL A 8 18.28 9.58 -18.75
CA VAL A 8 19.46 10.09 -19.44
C VAL A 8 19.89 9.11 -20.52
N GLY A 9 19.84 9.53 -21.78
CA GLY A 9 20.17 8.63 -22.87
C GLY A 9 20.23 9.29 -24.24
N SER A 10 19.81 8.53 -25.25
CA SER A 10 19.94 8.91 -26.68
C SER A 10 18.64 9.44 -27.29
N ARG A 11 17.50 9.13 -26.68
CA ARG A 11 16.18 9.50 -27.18
C ARG A 11 15.76 10.85 -26.61
N THR A 12 14.79 11.50 -27.24
CA THR A 12 14.14 12.68 -26.65
C THR A 12 13.51 12.31 -25.30
N ALA A 13 13.85 13.05 -24.25
CA ALA A 13 13.44 12.71 -22.89
C ALA A 13 11.94 12.94 -22.65
N THR A 14 11.35 13.97 -23.26
CA THR A 14 9.99 14.43 -22.95
C THR A 14 8.91 13.33 -22.98
N PRO A 15 8.78 12.50 -24.05
CA PRO A 15 7.76 11.44 -24.06
C PRO A 15 8.03 10.36 -23.01
N ILE A 16 9.31 10.00 -22.83
CA ILE A 16 9.74 8.96 -21.88
C ILE A 16 9.42 9.39 -20.43
N LEU A 17 9.66 10.65 -20.10
CA LEU A 17 9.34 11.20 -18.79
C LEU A 17 7.84 11.21 -18.52
N LEU A 18 7.01 11.59 -19.50
CA LEU A 18 5.55 11.59 -19.35
C LEU A 18 4.99 10.18 -19.15
N ASP A 19 5.46 9.20 -19.93
CA ASP A 19 5.02 7.80 -19.78
C ASP A 19 5.49 7.18 -18.46
N GLY A 20 6.71 7.52 -18.03
CA GLY A 20 7.21 7.16 -16.70
C GLY A 20 6.33 7.72 -15.58
N LEU A 21 5.94 8.99 -15.66
CA LEU A 21 5.01 9.59 -14.70
C LEU A 21 3.63 8.94 -14.75
N ARG A 22 3.07 8.66 -15.94
CA ARG A 22 1.75 7.98 -16.07
C ARG A 22 1.73 6.67 -15.31
N THR A 23 2.82 5.92 -15.37
CA THR A 23 2.97 4.67 -14.61
C THR A 23 3.02 4.92 -13.10
N LEU A 24 3.55 6.06 -12.65
CA LEU A 24 3.67 6.44 -11.24
C LEU A 24 2.49 7.26 -10.70
N GLU A 25 1.49 7.59 -11.51
CA GLU A 25 0.40 8.52 -11.15
C GLU A 25 -0.44 8.01 -9.97
N TYR A 26 -0.51 6.69 -9.78
CA TYR A 26 -1.18 6.08 -8.61
C TYR A 26 -0.53 6.48 -7.27
N ARG A 27 0.70 7.03 -7.30
CA ARG A 27 1.41 7.48 -6.11
C ARG A 27 1.02 8.89 -5.70
N GLY A 28 0.67 9.76 -6.64
CA GLY A 28 0.25 11.13 -6.38
C GLY A 28 -0.25 11.82 -7.64
N TYR A 29 -1.28 12.64 -7.49
CA TYR A 29 -2.00 13.27 -8.61
C TYR A 29 -2.47 14.70 -8.28
N ASP A 30 -1.90 15.33 -7.23
CA ASP A 30 -2.24 16.70 -6.86
C ASP A 30 -1.57 17.73 -7.80
N SER A 31 -0.41 17.38 -8.33
CA SER A 31 0.31 18.14 -9.35
C SER A 31 1.41 17.30 -9.99
N ALA A 32 1.92 17.72 -11.14
CA ALA A 32 3.02 17.08 -11.83
C ALA A 32 3.92 18.11 -12.53
N GLY A 33 5.16 17.72 -12.83
CA GLY A 33 6.05 18.56 -13.63
C GLY A 33 7.23 17.83 -14.23
N ILE A 34 7.88 18.47 -15.19
CA ILE A 34 9.13 18.03 -15.81
C ILE A 34 10.15 19.17 -15.86
N TYR A 35 11.42 18.79 -15.74
CA TYR A 35 12.55 19.67 -15.96
C TYR A 35 13.49 19.05 -16.99
N ILE A 36 13.67 19.76 -18.11
CA ILE A 36 14.63 19.44 -19.16
C ILE A 36 15.75 20.48 -19.09
N PRO A 37 16.98 20.07 -18.73
CA PRO A 37 18.07 20.98 -18.40
C PRO A 37 18.41 21.91 -19.58
N GLY A 38 18.38 23.22 -19.34
CA GLY A 38 18.68 24.24 -20.36
C GLY A 38 17.56 24.52 -21.36
N HIS A 39 16.43 23.83 -21.26
CA HIS A 39 15.32 23.96 -22.21
C HIS A 39 14.01 24.39 -21.55
N ALA A 40 13.53 23.68 -20.52
CA ALA A 40 12.23 24.00 -19.93
C ALA A 40 12.03 23.45 -18.51
N LEU A 41 11.24 24.17 -17.73
CA LEU A 41 10.56 23.71 -16.51
C LEU A 41 9.06 23.90 -16.73
N ILE A 42 8.30 22.80 -16.76
CA ILE A 42 6.84 22.87 -16.97
C ILE A 42 6.16 22.13 -15.84
N LYS A 43 5.17 22.78 -15.23
CA LYS A 43 4.44 22.28 -14.07
C LYS A 43 2.94 22.44 -14.29
N ALA A 44 2.13 21.57 -13.70
CA ALA A 44 0.68 21.65 -13.75
C ALA A 44 0.07 21.15 -12.44
N VAL A 45 -1.03 21.77 -12.01
CA VAL A 45 -1.85 21.28 -10.91
C VAL A 45 -2.80 20.20 -11.44
N GLY A 46 -3.05 19.18 -10.62
CA GLY A 46 -3.92 18.05 -10.93
C GLY A 46 -3.20 16.89 -11.63
N PRO A 47 -3.97 16.03 -12.34
CA PRO A 47 -3.46 14.82 -12.97
C PRO A 47 -2.44 15.13 -14.07
N ILE A 48 -1.66 14.13 -14.46
CA ILE A 48 -0.58 14.25 -15.45
C ILE A 48 -1.11 14.72 -16.80
N ASP A 49 -2.36 14.41 -17.14
CA ASP A 49 -2.97 14.88 -18.38
C ASP A 49 -3.00 16.42 -18.49
N ASN A 50 -3.09 17.14 -17.36
CA ASN A 50 -2.96 18.60 -17.34
C ASN A 50 -1.55 19.05 -17.72
N LEU A 51 -0.52 18.31 -17.27
CA LEU A 51 0.87 18.56 -17.65
C LEU A 51 1.10 18.22 -19.13
N ALA A 52 0.59 17.08 -19.59
CA ALA A 52 0.68 16.66 -20.98
C ALA A 52 0.00 17.67 -21.92
N ALA A 53 -1.14 18.23 -21.52
CA ALA A 53 -1.83 19.27 -22.29
C ALA A 53 -1.01 20.58 -22.43
N LYS A 54 -0.17 20.92 -21.45
CA LYS A 54 0.76 22.06 -21.54
C LYS A 54 1.95 21.80 -22.49
N ILE A 55 2.22 20.54 -22.84
CA ILE A 55 3.35 20.13 -23.68
C ILE A 55 2.83 19.74 -25.07
N THR A 56 2.61 20.74 -25.92
CA THR A 56 2.07 20.52 -27.28
C THR A 56 3.10 19.96 -28.26
N THR A 57 4.39 20.22 -28.01
CA THR A 57 5.52 19.71 -28.79
C THR A 57 6.61 19.18 -27.87
N ALA A 58 7.30 18.12 -28.31
CA ALA A 58 8.39 17.55 -27.52
C ALA A 58 9.50 18.58 -27.29
N ILE A 59 9.84 18.79 -26.02
CA ILE A 59 10.90 19.72 -25.62
C ILE A 59 12.25 19.11 -26.04
N PRO A 60 13.15 19.89 -26.67
CA PRO A 60 14.49 19.43 -27.01
C PRO A 60 15.26 18.97 -25.77
N GLY A 61 16.04 17.89 -25.90
CA GLY A 61 16.85 17.33 -24.81
C GLY A 61 16.75 15.81 -24.71
N THR A 62 17.86 15.17 -24.36
CA THR A 62 17.95 13.70 -24.21
C THR A 62 18.10 13.25 -22.76
N SER A 63 17.86 14.16 -21.83
CA SER A 63 17.84 13.91 -20.40
C SER A 63 16.83 14.80 -19.70
N GLY A 64 16.41 14.40 -18.51
CA GLY A 64 15.54 15.21 -17.67
C GLY A 64 15.03 14.45 -16.46
N ILE A 65 14.32 15.18 -15.61
CA ILE A 65 13.65 14.64 -14.43
C ILE A 65 12.20 15.07 -14.42
N ALA A 66 11.37 14.28 -13.77
CA ALA A 66 9.93 14.41 -13.74
C ALA A 66 9.40 14.01 -12.37
N HIS A 67 8.29 14.61 -11.98
CA HIS A 67 7.68 14.36 -10.68
C HIS A 67 6.16 14.37 -10.72
N THR A 68 5.55 13.50 -9.91
CA THR A 68 4.14 13.55 -9.51
C THR A 68 4.05 13.73 -8.01
N ARG A 69 3.23 14.67 -7.57
CA ARG A 69 3.19 15.13 -6.18
C ARG A 69 1.91 14.72 -5.46
N TRP A 70 2.09 14.34 -4.20
CA TRP A 70 1.09 14.33 -3.14
C TRP A 70 1.48 15.39 -2.12
N ALA A 71 0.64 16.40 -1.94
CA ALA A 71 0.98 17.54 -1.10
C ALA A 71 1.03 17.15 0.38
N THR A 72 2.20 17.31 1.02
CA THR A 72 2.36 17.24 2.49
C THR A 72 2.53 18.64 3.08
N HIS A 73 3.45 19.43 2.51
CA HIS A 73 3.70 20.82 2.89
C HIS A 73 3.31 21.80 1.77
N GLY A 74 2.42 22.74 2.05
CA GLY A 74 1.95 23.72 1.07
C GLY A 74 0.92 23.16 0.10
N ALA A 75 -0.07 23.99 -0.22
CA ALA A 75 -1.23 23.61 -1.05
C ALA A 75 -0.82 23.11 -2.45
N PRO A 76 -1.66 22.30 -3.13
CA PRO A 76 -1.49 21.93 -4.54
C PRO A 76 -1.51 23.13 -5.50
N THR A 77 -0.38 23.81 -5.64
CA THR A 77 -0.20 24.96 -6.54
C THR A 77 0.93 24.69 -7.53
N GLU A 78 0.93 25.42 -8.65
CA GLU A 78 2.00 25.29 -9.63
C GLU A 78 3.37 25.71 -9.05
N ALA A 79 3.39 26.66 -8.11
CA ALA A 79 4.59 27.07 -7.38
C ALA A 79 5.16 25.92 -6.52
N ASN A 80 4.30 25.18 -5.82
CA ASN A 80 4.67 24.06 -4.96
C ASN A 80 4.89 22.73 -5.70
N ALA A 81 4.49 22.66 -6.98
CA ALA A 81 4.75 21.49 -7.82
C ALA A 81 6.25 21.36 -8.11
N HIS A 82 6.72 20.11 -8.18
CA HIS A 82 8.10 19.77 -8.53
C HIS A 82 8.21 19.58 -10.06
N PRO A 83 9.44 19.60 -10.63
CA PRO A 83 10.72 19.88 -10.00
C PRO A 83 10.89 21.31 -9.47
N HIS A 84 11.68 21.47 -8.40
CA HIS A 84 12.19 22.77 -7.95
C HIS A 84 13.57 23.05 -8.53
N THR A 85 14.00 24.31 -8.52
CA THR A 85 15.32 24.70 -9.00
C THR A 85 16.13 25.52 -8.00
N ASP A 86 17.44 25.51 -8.17
CA ASP A 86 18.34 26.44 -7.49
C ASP A 86 18.05 27.90 -7.86
N MET A 87 18.82 28.83 -7.28
CA MET A 87 18.71 30.29 -7.48
C MET A 87 18.91 30.69 -8.94
N SER A 88 19.74 29.97 -9.69
CA SER A 88 20.04 30.27 -11.09
C SER A 88 19.09 29.60 -12.09
N GLY A 89 18.18 28.75 -11.61
CA GLY A 89 17.34 27.91 -12.46
C GLY A 89 18.12 26.83 -13.24
N ALA A 90 19.39 26.59 -12.89
CA ALA A 90 20.29 25.69 -13.61
C ALA A 90 20.21 24.24 -13.11
N ILE A 91 19.98 24.05 -11.81
CA ILE A 91 19.94 22.76 -11.16
C ILE A 91 18.50 22.47 -10.78
N GLY A 92 17.93 21.41 -11.34
CA GLY A 92 16.59 20.94 -11.02
C GLY A 92 16.63 19.74 -10.09
N ILE A 93 15.66 19.65 -9.17
CA ILE A 93 15.48 18.55 -8.24
C ILE A 93 14.03 18.07 -8.19
N ALA A 94 13.86 16.74 -8.24
CA ALA A 94 12.63 16.05 -7.88
C ALA A 94 12.87 15.32 -6.55
N HIS A 95 11.92 15.43 -5.62
CA HIS A 95 12.06 14.94 -4.24
C HIS A 95 10.81 14.21 -3.76
N ASN A 96 11.02 13.07 -3.11
CA ASN A 96 10.05 12.31 -2.35
C ASN A 96 10.54 12.21 -0.91
N GLY A 97 9.73 12.61 0.07
CA GLY A 97 10.12 12.60 1.47
C GLY A 97 9.76 13.89 2.18
N ILE A 98 10.32 14.09 3.36
CA ILE A 98 10.17 15.29 4.17
C ILE A 98 11.54 15.67 4.73
N ILE A 99 11.97 16.91 4.45
CA ILE A 99 13.16 17.51 5.06
C ILE A 99 12.74 18.14 6.39
N GLU A 100 12.95 17.43 7.50
CA GLU A 100 12.46 17.82 8.82
C GLU A 100 13.08 19.12 9.35
N ASN A 101 14.35 19.39 9.00
CA ASN A 101 15.04 20.62 9.40
C ASN A 101 14.96 21.74 8.34
N PHE A 102 13.98 21.71 7.44
CA PHE A 102 13.88 22.69 6.36
C PHE A 102 13.75 24.14 6.86
N ARG A 103 13.13 24.38 8.03
CA ARG A 103 13.00 25.73 8.61
C ARG A 103 14.35 26.33 8.98
N GLU A 104 15.18 25.57 9.71
CA GLU A 104 16.55 25.96 10.08
C GLU A 104 17.40 26.24 8.84
N LEU A 105 17.32 25.35 7.84
CA LEU A 105 18.03 25.51 6.57
C LEU A 105 17.55 26.75 5.80
N ARG A 106 16.23 26.97 5.72
CA ARG A 106 15.62 28.11 5.04
C ARG A 106 16.08 29.43 5.68
N GLU A 107 16.03 29.53 7.00
CA GLU A 107 16.50 30.71 7.74
C GLU A 107 17.97 31.02 7.43
N GLY A 108 18.85 30.00 7.47
CA GLY A 108 20.26 30.15 7.12
C GLY A 108 20.48 30.65 5.69
N LEU A 109 19.72 30.15 4.72
CA LEU A 109 19.80 30.57 3.33
C LEU A 109 19.23 31.99 3.10
N VAL A 110 18.16 32.37 3.81
CA VAL A 110 17.61 33.73 3.78
C VAL A 110 18.61 34.75 4.29
N VAL A 111 19.36 34.43 5.36
CA VAL A 111 20.45 35.29 5.88
C VAL A 111 21.54 35.51 4.83
N GLN A 112 21.78 34.53 3.95
CA GLN A 112 22.71 34.65 2.82
C GLN A 112 22.12 35.42 1.62
N GLY A 113 20.90 35.95 1.74
CA GLY A 113 20.22 36.73 0.70
C GLY A 113 19.44 35.88 -0.32
N ILE A 114 19.26 34.58 -0.07
CA ILE A 114 18.52 33.68 -0.96
C ILE A 114 17.01 33.87 -0.79
N LYS A 115 16.32 34.01 -1.93
CA LYS A 115 14.86 34.13 -2.00
C LYS A 115 14.20 32.78 -2.27
N PHE A 116 12.97 32.63 -1.79
CA PHE A 116 12.14 31.45 -1.93
C PHE A 116 10.81 31.82 -2.58
N GLU A 117 10.33 30.96 -3.47
CA GLU A 117 9.13 31.15 -4.28
C GLU A 117 8.00 30.20 -3.87
N SER A 118 8.29 29.22 -3.01
CA SER A 118 7.36 28.20 -2.55
C SER A 118 7.36 28.02 -1.04
N GLU A 119 6.40 27.24 -0.58
CA GLU A 119 6.25 26.84 0.82
C GLU A 119 6.90 25.48 1.10
N THR A 120 7.51 24.85 0.09
CA THR A 120 7.97 23.48 0.19
C THR A 120 9.35 23.39 0.84
N ASP A 121 9.53 22.32 1.61
CA ASP A 121 10.81 21.85 2.11
C ASP A 121 11.79 21.51 0.96
N THR A 122 11.25 21.09 -0.19
CA THR A 122 12.01 20.70 -1.37
C THR A 122 12.74 21.87 -2.02
N GLU A 123 12.14 23.06 -2.07
CA GLU A 123 12.83 24.24 -2.59
C GLU A 123 14.06 24.58 -1.74
N VAL A 124 13.97 24.43 -0.42
CA VAL A 124 15.11 24.61 0.49
C VAL A 124 16.26 23.70 0.12
N LEU A 125 15.98 22.43 -0.18
CA LEU A 125 17.00 21.49 -0.65
C LEU A 125 17.58 21.88 -2.02
N ALA A 126 16.74 22.33 -2.96
CA ALA A 126 17.17 22.80 -4.28
C ALA A 126 18.17 23.97 -4.16
N LYS A 127 17.82 24.98 -3.35
CA LYS A 127 18.67 26.14 -3.11
C LYS A 127 19.95 25.73 -2.38
N LEU A 128 19.86 24.88 -1.36
CA LEU A 128 21.02 24.37 -0.61
C LEU A 128 22.02 23.66 -1.53
N ILE A 129 21.57 22.74 -2.40
CA ILE A 129 22.44 22.07 -3.38
C ILE A 129 23.13 23.09 -4.28
N GLY A 130 22.41 24.10 -4.75
CA GLY A 130 22.99 25.15 -5.59
C GLY A 130 24.09 25.96 -4.89
N THR A 131 23.99 26.20 -3.57
CA THR A 131 25.06 26.89 -2.82
C THR A 131 26.37 26.10 -2.76
N PHE A 132 26.31 24.77 -2.79
CA PHE A 132 27.49 23.90 -2.82
C PHE A 132 28.00 23.59 -4.23
N TYR A 133 27.35 24.09 -5.28
CA TYR A 133 27.76 23.78 -6.65
C TYR A 133 29.01 24.56 -7.07
N SER A 134 30.10 23.81 -7.28
CA SER A 134 31.39 24.31 -7.75
C SER A 134 31.88 23.57 -9.00
N GLY A 135 30.94 23.21 -9.90
CA GLY A 135 31.23 22.48 -11.14
C GLY A 135 31.08 20.96 -11.05
N ASN A 136 30.88 20.40 -9.85
CA ASN A 136 30.62 18.97 -9.63
C ASN A 136 29.27 18.76 -8.92
N LEU A 137 28.29 18.23 -9.66
CA LEU A 137 26.94 18.03 -9.13
C LEU A 137 26.88 16.96 -8.03
N LEU A 138 27.65 15.88 -8.16
CA LEU A 138 27.68 14.79 -7.18
C LEU A 138 28.18 15.28 -5.82
N GLU A 139 29.26 16.05 -5.81
CA GLU A 139 29.80 16.61 -4.57
C GLU A 139 28.88 17.67 -3.95
N ALA A 140 28.24 18.52 -4.78
CA ALA A 140 27.26 19.48 -4.29
C ALA A 140 26.08 18.80 -3.59
N VAL A 141 25.54 17.72 -4.19
CA VAL A 141 24.47 16.91 -3.59
C VAL A 141 24.94 16.25 -2.29
N LYS A 142 26.12 15.62 -2.27
CA LYS A 142 26.65 14.99 -1.06
C LYS A 142 26.82 16.00 0.09
N HIS A 143 27.40 17.17 -0.18
CA HIS A 143 27.58 18.21 0.84
C HIS A 143 26.25 18.75 1.36
N ALA A 144 25.26 18.98 0.48
CA ALA A 144 23.93 19.40 0.91
C ALA A 144 23.29 18.35 1.84
N LEU A 145 23.31 17.07 1.44
CA LEU A 145 22.64 15.99 2.15
C LEU A 145 23.24 15.65 3.52
N ILE A 146 24.50 16.01 3.78
CA ILE A 146 25.10 15.89 5.13
C ILE A 146 24.42 16.81 6.15
N ASN A 147 23.85 17.93 5.70
CA ASN A 147 23.18 18.92 6.54
C ASN A 147 21.67 18.68 6.69
N VAL A 148 21.14 17.63 6.06
CA VAL A 148 19.71 17.35 5.97
C VAL A 148 19.30 16.31 7.01
N ARG A 149 18.19 16.59 7.72
CA ARG A 149 17.50 15.63 8.59
C ARG A 149 16.14 15.28 7.98
N GLY A 150 15.71 14.03 8.17
CA GLY A 150 14.45 13.51 7.65
C GLY A 150 14.65 12.48 6.55
N THR A 151 13.62 12.31 5.71
CA THR A 151 13.60 11.32 4.63
C THR A 151 13.64 11.99 3.28
N TYR A 152 14.37 11.41 2.34
CA TYR A 152 14.44 11.87 0.96
C TYR A 152 14.75 10.73 -0.01
N GLY A 153 14.14 10.79 -1.17
CA GLY A 153 14.55 10.12 -2.40
C GLY A 153 14.60 11.22 -3.43
N ILE A 154 15.75 11.44 -4.07
CA ILE A 154 15.94 12.58 -4.97
C ILE A 154 16.52 12.16 -6.32
N ALA A 155 16.17 12.91 -7.35
CA ALA A 155 16.86 12.96 -8.63
C ALA A 155 17.21 14.42 -8.94
N VAL A 156 18.47 14.69 -9.25
CA VAL A 156 19.03 16.03 -9.44
C VAL A 156 19.77 16.07 -10.78
N ILE A 157 19.52 17.12 -11.57
CA ILE A 157 20.14 17.32 -12.88
C ILE A 157 20.53 18.79 -13.08
N SER A 158 21.60 19.05 -13.83
CA SER A 158 22.12 20.40 -14.07
C SER A 158 22.22 20.73 -15.56
N LYS A 159 21.91 21.97 -15.96
CA LYS A 159 22.12 22.45 -17.34
C LYS A 159 23.59 22.51 -17.74
N TYR A 160 24.51 22.59 -16.79
CA TYR A 160 25.94 22.64 -17.07
C TYR A 160 26.51 21.27 -17.47
N LYS A 161 25.84 20.19 -17.05
CA LYS A 161 26.22 18.82 -17.39
C LYS A 161 24.95 17.97 -17.56
N PRO A 162 24.23 18.18 -18.68
CA PRO A 162 22.90 17.58 -18.88
C PRO A 162 22.96 16.08 -19.10
N ASP A 163 24.13 15.49 -19.38
CA ASP A 163 24.35 14.07 -19.60
C ASP A 163 24.52 13.25 -18.30
N GLU A 164 24.29 13.87 -17.13
CA GLU A 164 24.39 13.22 -15.83
C GLU A 164 23.19 13.52 -14.92
N ILE A 165 22.72 12.50 -14.21
CA ILE A 165 21.74 12.62 -13.13
C ILE A 165 22.37 12.10 -11.84
N VAL A 166 22.21 12.84 -10.75
CA VAL A 166 22.56 12.39 -9.41
C VAL A 166 21.29 11.95 -8.70
N ALA A 167 21.26 10.71 -8.21
CA ALA A 167 20.18 10.20 -7.39
C ALA A 167 20.67 9.92 -5.97
N ALA A 168 19.83 10.10 -4.96
CA ALA A 168 20.20 9.77 -3.58
C ALA A 168 18.99 9.32 -2.75
N ARG A 169 19.26 8.53 -1.72
CA ARG A 169 18.22 7.91 -0.88
C ARG A 169 18.53 8.01 0.62
N MET A 170 17.49 8.31 1.38
CA MET A 170 17.36 8.17 2.83
C MET A 170 15.87 7.95 3.17
N GLY A 171 15.46 6.72 3.46
CA GLY A 171 14.07 6.37 3.80
C GLY A 171 13.14 6.26 2.59
N SER A 172 13.07 7.27 1.71
CA SER A 172 12.20 7.23 0.52
C SER A 172 12.83 6.45 -0.64
N PRO A 173 12.13 5.47 -1.26
CA PRO A 173 12.70 4.58 -2.27
C PRO A 173 13.22 5.30 -3.52
N ILE A 174 14.39 4.85 -4.00
CA ILE A 174 14.97 5.18 -5.31
C ILE A 174 15.61 3.91 -5.89
N VAL A 175 15.32 3.67 -7.16
CA VAL A 175 15.84 2.56 -7.96
C VAL A 175 16.38 3.08 -9.28
N LEU A 176 17.50 2.52 -9.73
CA LEU A 176 18.09 2.81 -11.03
C LEU A 176 17.67 1.73 -12.02
N GLY A 177 17.27 2.12 -13.23
CA GLY A 177 17.02 1.20 -14.34
C GLY A 177 18.19 1.24 -15.32
N ILE A 178 18.74 0.07 -15.65
CA ILE A 178 19.89 -0.06 -16.55
C ILE A 178 19.43 -0.58 -17.90
N ALA A 179 19.62 0.19 -18.97
CA ALA A 179 19.27 -0.23 -20.32
C ALA A 179 20.35 0.15 -21.34
N ALA A 180 20.26 -0.41 -22.55
CA ALA A 180 21.27 -0.22 -23.58
C ALA A 180 21.25 1.19 -24.21
N ASP A 181 20.09 1.85 -24.23
CA ASP A 181 19.85 3.12 -24.93
C ASP A 181 19.78 4.35 -24.00
N GLY A 182 19.87 4.11 -22.69
CA GLY A 182 19.91 5.10 -21.62
C GLY A 182 19.68 4.48 -20.25
N ASN A 183 19.99 5.24 -19.19
CA ASN A 183 19.73 4.85 -17.81
C ASN A 183 18.60 5.68 -17.22
N PHE A 184 17.96 5.13 -16.20
CA PHE A 184 16.74 5.66 -15.60
C PHE A 184 16.89 5.78 -14.08
N VAL A 185 16.17 6.74 -13.50
CA VAL A 185 15.92 6.82 -12.05
C VAL A 185 14.42 6.74 -11.86
N ALA A 186 13.95 5.92 -10.94
CA ALA A 186 12.55 5.91 -10.55
C ALA A 186 12.40 5.74 -9.04
N SER A 187 11.27 6.20 -8.50
CA SER A 187 10.88 5.87 -7.12
C SER A 187 10.20 4.51 -6.99
N ASP A 188 9.81 3.88 -8.11
CA ASP A 188 9.22 2.54 -8.15
C ASP A 188 9.71 1.77 -9.40
N PRO A 189 10.10 0.49 -9.27
CA PRO A 189 10.54 -0.33 -10.39
C PRO A 189 9.50 -0.50 -11.52
N SER A 190 8.21 -0.41 -11.23
CA SER A 190 7.12 -0.57 -12.21
C SER A 190 7.25 0.39 -13.40
N ALA A 191 7.68 1.64 -13.15
CA ALA A 191 7.91 2.63 -14.20
C ALA A 191 9.12 2.30 -15.09
N LEU A 192 10.01 1.40 -14.64
CA LEU A 192 11.17 0.96 -15.40
C LEU A 192 10.87 -0.22 -16.32
N LEU A 193 9.84 -1.03 -16.02
CA LEU A 193 9.60 -2.32 -16.67
C LEU A 193 9.35 -2.24 -18.18
N VAL A 194 8.86 -1.10 -18.67
CA VAL A 194 8.66 -0.84 -20.11
C VAL A 194 10.00 -0.63 -20.83
N HIS A 195 11.07 -0.31 -20.09
CA HIS A 195 12.39 0.01 -20.62
C HIS A 195 13.45 -1.04 -20.28
N THR A 196 13.40 -1.60 -19.07
CA THR A 196 14.36 -2.61 -18.62
C THR A 196 13.83 -3.41 -17.43
N LYS A 197 14.32 -4.64 -17.30
CA LYS A 197 14.12 -5.46 -16.10
C LYS A 197 15.34 -5.44 -15.17
N ASP A 198 16.47 -4.90 -15.62
CA ASP A 198 17.71 -4.84 -14.85
C ASP A 198 17.73 -3.56 -14.00
N VAL A 199 17.66 -3.74 -12.67
CA VAL A 199 17.53 -2.64 -11.72
C VAL A 199 18.60 -2.67 -10.63
N VAL A 200 18.98 -1.50 -10.13
CA VAL A 200 19.88 -1.34 -8.98
C VAL A 200 19.16 -0.55 -7.89
N TYR A 201 18.90 -1.18 -6.75
CA TYR A 201 18.30 -0.51 -5.59
C TYR A 201 19.35 0.26 -4.81
N LEU A 202 19.06 1.53 -4.48
CA LEU A 202 19.86 2.29 -3.52
C LEU A 202 19.44 1.92 -2.10
N ASN A 203 20.39 1.91 -1.16
CA ASN A 203 20.11 1.84 0.27
C ASN A 203 20.13 3.25 0.88
N ASP A 204 19.69 3.36 2.13
CA ASP A 204 19.74 4.61 2.89
C ASP A 204 21.20 5.08 3.06
N GLY A 205 21.43 6.38 2.81
CA GLY A 205 22.77 6.99 2.85
C GLY A 205 23.62 6.72 1.61
N GLU A 206 23.02 6.20 0.54
CA GLU A 206 23.68 6.02 -0.76
C GLU A 206 23.25 7.11 -1.76
N CYS A 207 24.19 7.46 -2.64
CA CYS A 207 23.95 8.27 -3.83
C CYS A 207 24.53 7.58 -5.07
N ALA A 208 23.99 7.91 -6.24
CA ALA A 208 24.44 7.40 -7.50
C ALA A 208 24.61 8.51 -8.53
N LEU A 209 25.65 8.42 -9.33
CA LEU A 209 25.83 9.21 -10.54
C LEU A 209 25.50 8.31 -11.73
N ILE A 210 24.53 8.72 -12.53
CA ILE A 210 24.16 8.00 -13.75
C ILE A 210 24.36 8.87 -14.98
N SER A 211 24.82 8.25 -16.06
CA SER A 211 24.94 8.81 -17.41
C SER A 211 24.36 7.80 -18.40
N LYS A 212 24.33 8.13 -19.70
CA LYS A 212 23.79 7.23 -20.74
C LYS A 212 24.30 5.78 -20.65
N ASN A 213 25.61 5.59 -20.44
CA ASN A 213 26.26 4.27 -20.56
C ASN A 213 26.83 3.74 -19.24
N LYS A 214 26.78 4.52 -18.15
CA LYS A 214 27.46 4.19 -16.89
C LYS A 214 26.62 4.61 -15.70
N TYR A 215 26.71 3.82 -14.64
CA TYR A 215 26.28 4.22 -13.30
C TYR A 215 27.41 3.96 -12.30
N GLN A 216 27.46 4.76 -11.24
CA GLN A 216 28.36 4.57 -10.11
C GLN A 216 27.60 4.86 -8.82
N VAL A 217 27.77 4.00 -7.82
CA VAL A 217 27.12 4.16 -6.50
C VAL A 217 28.17 4.49 -5.44
N PHE A 218 27.82 5.40 -4.54
CA PHE A 218 28.67 5.88 -3.46
C PHE A 218 27.87 5.98 -2.17
N THR A 219 28.56 5.93 -1.03
CA THR A 219 27.99 6.47 0.21
C THR A 219 28.02 8.00 0.18
N LEU A 220 27.23 8.67 1.01
CA LEU A 220 27.29 10.14 1.16
C LEU A 220 28.70 10.65 1.54
N ARG A 221 29.52 9.82 2.18
CA ARG A 221 30.92 10.13 2.52
C ARG A 221 31.91 9.89 1.36
N GLY A 222 31.43 9.48 0.19
CA GLY A 222 32.23 9.31 -1.02
C GLY A 222 32.87 7.94 -1.21
N LYS A 223 32.59 6.95 -0.35
CA LYS A 223 33.07 5.58 -0.57
C LYS A 223 32.31 4.96 -1.74
N LYS A 224 33.03 4.54 -2.78
CA LYS A 224 32.44 3.80 -3.91
C LYS A 224 31.92 2.42 -3.45
N LEU A 225 30.75 2.04 -3.95
CA LEU A 225 30.09 0.77 -3.68
C LEU A 225 29.93 -0.01 -4.98
N ASP A 226 30.22 -1.30 -4.94
CA ASP A 226 29.96 -2.20 -6.06
C ASP A 226 28.56 -2.79 -5.93
N LYS A 227 27.68 -2.41 -6.86
CA LYS A 227 26.31 -2.93 -6.96
C LYS A 227 26.08 -3.50 -8.35
N THR A 228 25.65 -4.74 -8.41
CA THR A 228 25.27 -5.43 -9.65
C THR A 228 23.77 -5.29 -9.90
N PRO A 229 23.31 -5.13 -11.17
CA PRO A 229 21.89 -5.10 -11.46
C PRO A 229 21.22 -6.44 -11.16
N GLU A 230 19.99 -6.37 -10.66
CA GLU A 230 19.12 -7.51 -10.39
C GLU A 230 17.92 -7.48 -11.36
N LYS A 231 17.38 -8.65 -11.72
CA LYS A 231 16.22 -8.74 -12.61
C LYS A 231 14.90 -8.66 -11.84
N VAL A 232 14.05 -7.70 -12.20
CA VAL A 232 12.66 -7.64 -11.73
C VAL A 232 11.85 -8.76 -12.38
N GLN A 233 11.17 -9.55 -11.56
CA GLN A 233 10.41 -10.73 -12.00
C GLN A 233 8.99 -10.42 -12.50
N TRP A 234 8.61 -9.15 -12.63
CA TRP A 234 7.23 -8.75 -13.00
C TRP A 234 7.02 -8.69 -14.52
N ASN A 235 5.77 -8.90 -14.94
CA ASN A 235 5.31 -8.69 -16.32
C ASN A 235 4.40 -7.46 -16.41
N VAL A 236 4.60 -6.65 -17.45
CA VAL A 236 3.90 -5.36 -17.67
C VAL A 236 2.38 -5.54 -17.81
N GLU A 237 1.92 -6.69 -18.33
CA GLU A 237 0.51 -7.05 -18.49
C GLU A 237 -0.29 -7.06 -17.18
N ALA A 238 0.38 -7.29 -16.04
CA ALA A 238 -0.25 -7.31 -14.72
C ALA A 238 -0.76 -5.93 -14.26
N VAL A 239 -0.27 -4.85 -14.87
CA VAL A 239 -0.58 -3.44 -14.51
C VAL A 239 -1.57 -2.81 -15.50
N GLN A 240 -2.20 -3.60 -16.37
CA GLN A 240 -3.23 -3.12 -17.30
C GLN A 240 -4.65 -3.46 -16.80
N LYS A 241 -5.66 -2.71 -17.24
CA LYS A 241 -7.07 -2.95 -16.86
C LYS A 241 -7.69 -4.20 -17.48
N GLN A 242 -7.07 -4.80 -18.51
CA GLN A 242 -7.51 -6.08 -19.11
C GLN A 242 -9.01 -6.17 -19.45
N GLY A 243 -9.59 -5.06 -19.95
CA GLY A 243 -11.01 -5.00 -20.33
C GLY A 243 -11.99 -4.60 -19.22
N TYR A 244 -11.54 -4.49 -17.96
CA TYR A 244 -12.34 -3.91 -16.88
C TYR A 244 -12.36 -2.37 -16.95
N GLU A 245 -13.45 -1.76 -16.50
CA GLU A 245 -13.60 -0.29 -16.48
C GLU A 245 -12.62 0.38 -15.50
N HIS A 246 -12.38 -0.25 -14.35
CA HIS A 246 -11.57 0.26 -13.24
C HIS A 246 -10.58 -0.81 -12.76
N PHE A 247 -9.42 -0.38 -12.27
CA PHE A 247 -8.46 -1.27 -11.62
C PHE A 247 -9.07 -1.92 -10.38
N MET A 248 -9.83 -1.20 -9.57
CA MET A 248 -10.48 -1.74 -8.38
C MET A 248 -11.37 -2.93 -8.73
N LEU A 249 -12.17 -2.82 -9.80
CA LEU A 249 -13.02 -3.93 -10.24
C LEU A 249 -12.19 -5.12 -10.70
N LYS A 250 -11.19 -4.89 -11.56
CA LYS A 250 -10.26 -5.94 -11.99
C LYS A 250 -9.66 -6.68 -10.80
N GLU A 251 -9.13 -5.94 -9.83
CA GLU A 251 -8.42 -6.48 -8.68
C GLU A 251 -9.34 -7.26 -7.73
N ILE A 252 -10.62 -6.88 -7.61
CA ILE A 252 -11.62 -7.69 -6.90
C ILE A 252 -11.85 -9.02 -7.62
N PHE A 253 -11.97 -8.99 -8.96
CA PHE A 253 -12.19 -10.18 -9.78
C PHE A 253 -10.94 -11.08 -9.87
N GLU A 254 -9.75 -10.56 -9.56
CA GLU A 254 -8.50 -11.34 -9.44
C GLU A 254 -8.40 -12.14 -8.12
N ALA A 255 -9.35 -12.00 -7.19
CA ALA A 255 -9.31 -12.68 -5.89
C ALA A 255 -9.05 -14.20 -5.97
N PRO A 256 -9.66 -14.99 -6.89
CA PRO A 256 -9.36 -16.41 -7.02
C PRO A 256 -7.89 -16.68 -7.39
N GLU A 257 -7.37 -15.96 -8.38
CA GLU A 257 -6.00 -16.11 -8.84
C GLU A 257 -5.01 -15.73 -7.74
N VAL A 258 -5.32 -14.68 -6.98
CA VAL A 258 -4.50 -14.26 -5.84
C VAL A 258 -4.42 -15.35 -4.78
N ILE A 259 -5.52 -16.05 -4.47
CA ILE A 259 -5.49 -17.17 -3.53
C ILE A 259 -4.59 -18.29 -4.07
N VAL A 260 -4.74 -18.65 -5.35
CA VAL A 260 -3.86 -19.65 -6.01
C VAL A 260 -2.39 -19.25 -5.89
N ASN A 261 -2.06 -17.99 -6.18
CA ASN A 261 -0.69 -17.48 -6.12
C ASN A 261 -0.16 -17.45 -4.68
N SER A 262 -0.99 -17.10 -3.70
CA SER A 262 -0.66 -17.09 -2.27
C SER A 262 -0.46 -18.49 -1.69
N THR A 263 -1.06 -19.54 -2.27
CA THR A 263 -0.95 -20.93 -1.79
C THR A 263 0.01 -21.81 -2.59
N ARG A 264 0.38 -21.40 -3.82
CA ARG A 264 1.23 -22.16 -4.75
C ARG A 264 2.51 -22.65 -4.09
N GLY A 265 2.69 -23.97 -4.08
CA GLY A 265 3.88 -24.64 -3.51
C GLY A 265 3.98 -24.58 -1.98
N ARG A 266 2.97 -24.06 -1.28
CA ARG A 266 2.93 -23.92 0.18
C ARG A 266 2.01 -24.92 0.86
N LEU A 267 1.09 -25.57 0.13
CA LEU A 267 0.16 -26.54 0.71
C LEU A 267 0.77 -27.95 0.71
N LEU A 268 0.78 -28.61 1.87
CA LEU A 268 1.05 -30.05 2.01
C LEU A 268 -0.22 -30.73 2.52
N VAL A 269 -1.29 -30.68 1.72
CA VAL A 269 -2.65 -31.10 2.09
C VAL A 269 -2.65 -32.51 2.68
N GLY A 270 -1.98 -33.47 2.04
CA GLY A 270 -1.90 -34.86 2.51
C GLY A 270 -1.27 -35.07 3.90
N LYS A 271 -0.58 -34.06 4.45
CA LYS A 271 0.02 -34.06 5.81
C LYS A 271 -0.65 -33.06 6.76
N GLY A 272 -1.68 -32.35 6.30
CA GLY A 272 -2.32 -31.27 7.06
C GLY A 272 -1.31 -30.22 7.53
N ARG A 273 -0.32 -29.88 6.68
CA ARG A 273 0.79 -28.96 7.00
C ARG A 273 0.98 -27.96 5.86
N VAL A 274 1.66 -26.87 6.15
CA VAL A 274 2.06 -25.89 5.13
C VAL A 274 3.58 -25.70 5.13
N LYS A 275 4.11 -25.26 3.99
CA LYS A 275 5.50 -24.93 3.78
C LYS A 275 5.66 -23.42 3.59
N LEU A 276 6.10 -22.72 4.63
CA LEU A 276 6.41 -21.29 4.59
C LEU A 276 7.93 -21.10 4.64
N GLY A 277 8.60 -21.27 3.50
CA GLY A 277 10.06 -21.33 3.40
C GLY A 277 10.79 -20.15 4.08
N GLY A 278 10.23 -18.95 4.00
CA GLY A 278 10.80 -17.76 4.65
C GLY A 278 10.72 -17.77 6.19
N LEU A 279 9.95 -18.69 6.79
CA LEU A 279 9.81 -18.88 8.23
C LEU A 279 10.44 -20.19 8.74
N GLU A 280 10.82 -21.12 7.86
CA GLU A 280 11.32 -22.45 8.25
C GLU A 280 12.55 -22.38 9.17
N SER A 281 13.49 -21.47 8.87
CA SER A 281 14.68 -21.26 9.69
C SER A 281 14.38 -20.75 11.10
N LYS A 282 13.17 -20.22 11.34
CA LYS A 282 12.71 -19.70 12.63
C LYS A 282 11.65 -20.59 13.29
N LEU A 283 11.26 -21.72 12.69
CA LEU A 283 10.16 -22.58 13.17
C LEU A 283 10.25 -22.90 14.67
N LYS A 284 11.44 -23.27 15.16
CA LYS A 284 11.66 -23.57 16.58
C LYS A 284 11.47 -22.36 17.51
N ALA A 285 11.82 -21.16 17.05
CA ALA A 285 11.56 -19.94 17.82
C ALA A 285 10.05 -19.62 17.82
N LEU A 286 9.40 -19.75 16.65
CA LEU A 286 7.98 -19.50 16.45
C LEU A 286 7.09 -20.46 17.25
N SER A 287 7.44 -21.75 17.30
CA SER A 287 6.71 -22.76 18.06
C SER A 287 6.73 -22.50 19.57
N ASN A 288 7.77 -21.83 20.08
CA ASN A 288 7.96 -21.51 21.49
C ASN A 288 7.56 -20.07 21.87
N LEU A 289 6.97 -19.29 20.95
CA LEU A 289 6.50 -17.94 21.25
C LEU A 289 5.48 -17.93 22.40
N LYS A 290 5.63 -16.97 23.30
CA LYS A 290 4.61 -16.72 24.32
C LYS A 290 3.56 -15.71 23.87
N ARG A 291 3.94 -14.83 22.94
CA ARG A 291 3.09 -13.76 22.44
C ARG A 291 3.51 -13.35 21.04
N LEU A 292 2.55 -13.03 20.19
CA LEU A 292 2.77 -12.39 18.90
C LEU A 292 2.14 -10.99 18.91
N MET A 293 2.92 -9.97 18.58
CA MET A 293 2.41 -8.63 18.31
C MET A 293 2.29 -8.45 16.80
N ILE A 294 1.12 -8.10 16.30
CA ILE A 294 0.89 -7.78 14.90
C ILE A 294 0.77 -6.27 14.75
N VAL A 295 1.48 -5.70 13.78
CA VAL A 295 1.44 -4.26 13.50
C VAL A 295 1.11 -4.01 12.04
N GLY A 296 0.17 -3.12 11.78
CA GLY A 296 -0.22 -2.70 10.43
C GLY A 296 -0.95 -1.36 10.43
N CYS A 297 -1.35 -0.90 9.24
CA CYS A 297 -2.13 0.33 9.07
C CYS A 297 -3.29 0.09 8.09
N GLY A 298 -4.44 0.75 8.30
CA GLY A 298 -5.61 0.63 7.45
C GLY A 298 -6.07 -0.83 7.25
N SER A 299 -6.33 -1.24 6.02
CA SER A 299 -6.75 -2.61 5.70
C SER A 299 -5.79 -3.69 6.23
N ALA A 300 -4.47 -3.44 6.26
CA ALA A 300 -3.51 -4.41 6.79
C ALA A 300 -3.65 -4.63 8.31
N TYR A 301 -4.06 -3.58 9.05
CA TYR A 301 -4.40 -3.69 10.47
C TYR A 301 -5.64 -4.56 10.68
N TYR A 302 -6.69 -4.40 9.87
CA TYR A 302 -7.88 -5.25 9.95
C TYR A 302 -7.60 -6.70 9.56
N ALA A 303 -6.73 -6.95 8.58
CA ALA A 303 -6.27 -8.31 8.27
C ALA A 303 -5.53 -8.93 9.47
N GLY A 304 -4.70 -8.15 10.16
CA GLY A 304 -4.05 -8.54 11.42
C GLY A 304 -5.04 -8.90 12.52
N GLN A 305 -6.13 -8.13 12.67
CA GLN A 305 -7.19 -8.44 13.63
C GLN A 305 -7.94 -9.75 13.32
N VAL A 306 -8.17 -10.06 12.04
CA VAL A 306 -8.71 -11.37 11.65
C VAL A 306 -7.69 -12.46 11.98
N GLY A 307 -6.42 -12.25 11.62
CA GLY A 307 -5.31 -13.15 11.92
C GLY A 307 -5.15 -13.44 13.41
N ARG A 308 -5.39 -12.45 14.29
CA ARG A 308 -5.42 -12.62 15.75
C ARG A 308 -6.38 -13.73 16.15
N TYR A 309 -7.64 -13.62 15.76
CA TYR A 309 -8.65 -14.64 16.09
C TYR A 309 -8.28 -16.01 15.53
N MET A 310 -7.77 -16.09 14.29
CA MET A 310 -7.36 -17.35 13.69
C MET A 310 -6.23 -18.02 14.49
N ILE A 311 -5.18 -17.26 14.83
CA ILE A 311 -4.01 -17.80 15.52
C ILE A 311 -4.35 -18.17 16.97
N GLU A 312 -5.14 -17.36 17.67
CA GLU A 312 -5.57 -17.65 19.04
C GLU A 312 -6.42 -18.92 19.10
N GLU A 313 -7.40 -19.05 18.20
CA GLU A 313 -8.35 -20.18 18.20
C GLU A 313 -7.71 -21.50 17.79
N TYR A 314 -6.84 -21.49 16.78
CA TYR A 314 -6.32 -22.73 16.17
C TYR A 314 -4.87 -23.05 16.56
N ALA A 315 -4.14 -22.10 17.15
CA ALA A 315 -2.77 -22.30 17.61
C ALA A 315 -2.55 -21.98 19.09
N GLY A 316 -3.56 -21.44 19.80
CA GLY A 316 -3.45 -21.15 21.24
C GLY A 316 -2.32 -20.19 21.59
N LEU A 317 -1.90 -19.33 20.65
CA LEU A 317 -0.86 -18.33 20.83
C LEU A 317 -1.52 -16.98 21.11
N PRO A 318 -1.30 -16.35 22.28
CA PRO A 318 -1.79 -14.99 22.55
C PRO A 318 -1.30 -13.99 21.49
N VAL A 319 -2.23 -13.24 20.90
CA VAL A 319 -1.92 -12.27 19.85
C VAL A 319 -2.48 -10.89 20.19
N GLU A 320 -1.65 -9.86 20.08
CA GLU A 320 -2.05 -8.46 20.16
C GLU A 320 -1.93 -7.83 18.77
N VAL A 321 -2.80 -6.86 18.46
CA VAL A 321 -2.79 -6.16 17.16
C VAL A 321 -2.85 -4.66 17.39
N GLU A 322 -1.91 -3.94 16.81
CA GLU A 322 -1.73 -2.50 17.04
C GLU A 322 -1.63 -1.73 15.72
N LEU A 323 -2.10 -0.49 15.76
CA LEU A 323 -1.86 0.47 14.69
C LEU A 323 -0.38 0.87 14.73
N GLY A 324 0.28 0.88 13.56
CA GLY A 324 1.69 1.25 13.45
C GLY A 324 2.01 2.64 14.03
N SER A 325 1.12 3.60 13.85
CA SER A 325 1.26 4.96 14.40
C SER A 325 1.29 4.96 15.92
N GLU A 326 0.48 4.12 16.59
CA GLU A 326 0.44 4.06 18.05
C GLU A 326 1.60 3.21 18.62
N TYR A 327 1.92 2.10 17.96
CA TYR A 327 2.96 1.18 18.41
C TYR A 327 4.34 1.84 18.51
N ARG A 328 4.69 2.70 17.56
CA ARG A 328 6.00 3.38 17.53
C ARG A 328 6.17 4.43 18.63
N TYR A 329 5.08 4.99 19.17
CA TYR A 329 5.14 6.09 20.14
C TYR A 329 4.91 5.65 21.58
N LYS A 330 4.27 4.50 21.80
CA LYS A 330 4.06 3.97 23.15
C LYS A 330 5.28 3.19 23.66
N LYS A 331 5.39 3.11 24.98
CA LYS A 331 6.36 2.20 25.61
C LYS A 331 5.88 0.75 25.46
N ASN A 332 6.59 -0.02 24.64
CA ASN A 332 6.34 -1.44 24.47
C ASN A 332 7.01 -2.26 25.59
N LEU A 333 6.32 -3.29 26.10
CA LEU A 333 6.78 -4.15 27.20
C LEU A 333 6.73 -5.63 26.78
N PRO A 334 7.52 -6.05 25.78
CA PRO A 334 7.48 -7.42 25.27
C PRO A 334 8.16 -8.42 26.24
N ASP A 335 7.69 -9.67 26.27
CA ASP A 335 8.45 -10.80 26.83
C ASP A 335 9.58 -11.17 25.86
N LYS A 336 10.70 -11.70 26.37
CA LYS A 336 11.86 -12.15 25.56
C LYS A 336 11.50 -13.21 24.50
N ASN A 337 10.42 -13.97 24.72
CA ASN A 337 9.92 -14.95 23.76
C ASN A 337 8.71 -14.40 22.95
N SER A 338 8.76 -13.12 22.60
CA SER A 338 7.76 -12.48 21.74
C SER A 338 8.33 -12.21 20.35
N ALA A 339 7.44 -12.16 19.36
CA ALA A 339 7.78 -11.69 18.01
C ALA A 339 6.88 -10.52 17.62
N VAL A 340 7.38 -9.68 16.72
CA VAL A 340 6.60 -8.63 16.05
C VAL A 340 6.44 -9.03 14.59
N LEU A 341 5.19 -9.15 14.15
CA LEU A 341 4.80 -9.39 12.77
C LEU A 341 4.25 -8.11 12.16
N VAL A 342 5.00 -7.51 11.24
CA VAL A 342 4.52 -6.37 10.47
C VAL A 342 3.79 -6.82 9.21
N VAL A 343 2.63 -6.21 8.94
CA VAL A 343 1.76 -6.55 7.79
C VAL A 343 1.60 -5.32 6.92
N THR A 344 1.95 -5.44 5.64
CA THR A 344 1.87 -4.32 4.70
C THR A 344 1.78 -4.81 3.26
N GLN A 345 1.03 -4.09 2.43
CA GLN A 345 1.03 -4.34 0.99
C GLN A 345 2.34 -3.83 0.36
N SER A 346 2.68 -2.56 0.59
CA SER A 346 3.77 -1.89 -0.13
C SER A 346 5.15 -2.25 0.41
N GLY A 347 5.26 -2.61 1.69
CA GLY A 347 6.55 -2.76 2.35
C GLY A 347 7.27 -1.43 2.65
N GLU A 348 6.60 -0.30 2.39
CA GLU A 348 7.16 1.06 2.47
C GLU A 348 6.32 2.00 3.37
N THR A 349 5.34 1.46 4.12
CA THR A 349 4.52 2.26 5.03
C THR A 349 5.37 2.79 6.19
N ALA A 350 5.48 4.13 6.32
CA ALA A 350 6.43 4.77 7.23
C ALA A 350 6.25 4.33 8.69
N ASP A 351 5.02 4.37 9.22
CA ASP A 351 4.73 3.96 10.60
C ASP A 351 5.01 2.48 10.86
N THR A 352 4.79 1.63 9.86
CA THR A 352 5.09 0.20 9.94
C THR A 352 6.60 -0.04 9.94
N ILE A 353 7.37 0.70 9.14
CA ILE A 353 8.85 0.66 9.14
C ILE A 353 9.39 1.12 10.50
N ALA A 354 8.87 2.22 11.04
CA ALA A 354 9.27 2.73 12.35
C ALA A 354 8.98 1.70 13.46
N SER A 355 7.82 1.06 13.42
CA SER A 355 7.45 -0.01 14.35
C SER A 355 8.39 -1.22 14.25
N LEU A 356 8.74 -1.63 13.02
CA LEU A 356 9.71 -2.70 12.78
C LEU A 356 11.07 -2.38 13.40
N ARG A 357 11.58 -1.18 13.16
CA ARG A 357 12.88 -0.74 13.69
C ARG A 357 12.87 -0.66 15.21
N SER A 358 11.80 -0.15 15.82
CA SER A 358 11.62 -0.16 17.29
C SER A 358 11.61 -1.59 17.86
N ALA A 359 10.97 -2.55 17.19
CA ALA A 359 10.98 -3.95 17.60
C ALA A 359 12.39 -4.57 17.55
N LYS A 360 13.19 -4.19 16.55
CA LYS A 360 14.60 -4.60 16.44
C LYS A 360 15.47 -4.04 17.55
N GLU A 361 15.30 -2.77 17.91
CA GLU A 361 16.01 -2.14 19.04
C GLU A 361 15.71 -2.86 20.36
N GLN A 362 14.52 -3.44 20.48
CA GLN A 362 14.10 -4.27 21.61
C GLN A 362 14.58 -5.75 21.50
N ASN A 363 15.36 -6.10 20.48
CA ASN A 363 15.85 -7.45 20.20
C ASN A 363 14.74 -8.51 20.05
N LEU A 364 13.58 -8.11 19.51
CA LEU A 364 12.50 -9.05 19.21
C LEU A 364 12.74 -9.73 17.86
N LEU A 365 12.21 -10.95 17.72
CA LEU A 365 12.14 -11.60 16.42
C LEU A 365 11.16 -10.79 15.54
N THR A 366 11.65 -10.32 14.39
CA THR A 366 10.85 -9.52 13.47
C THR A 366 10.43 -10.32 12.24
N LEU A 367 9.14 -10.30 11.95
CA LEU A 367 8.49 -11.05 10.87
C LEU A 367 7.77 -10.08 9.93
N GLY A 368 7.73 -10.39 8.64
CA GLY A 368 7.00 -9.59 7.65
C GLY A 368 6.01 -10.39 6.83
N ILE A 369 4.78 -9.88 6.67
CA ILE A 369 3.87 -10.26 5.58
C ILE A 369 3.84 -9.09 4.59
N VAL A 370 4.42 -9.30 3.39
CA VAL A 370 4.69 -8.22 2.43
C VAL A 370 4.32 -8.65 1.01
N ASN A 371 3.85 -7.73 0.16
CA ASN A 371 3.58 -8.07 -1.25
C ASN A 371 4.76 -7.73 -2.18
N VAL A 372 5.44 -6.61 -1.92
CA VAL A 372 6.51 -6.09 -2.79
C VAL A 372 7.85 -6.73 -2.43
N VAL A 373 8.41 -7.48 -3.38
CA VAL A 373 9.74 -8.10 -3.30
C VAL A 373 10.80 -7.02 -3.21
N GLY A 374 11.74 -7.19 -2.28
CA GLY A 374 12.84 -6.25 -2.10
C GLY A 374 12.41 -4.90 -1.54
N SER A 375 11.20 -4.76 -0.99
CA SER A 375 10.82 -3.56 -0.23
C SER A 375 11.64 -3.40 1.06
N THR A 376 11.59 -2.21 1.66
CA THR A 376 12.31 -1.88 2.91
C THR A 376 11.97 -2.86 4.03
N ILE A 377 10.69 -3.12 4.29
CA ILE A 377 10.29 -4.11 5.31
C ILE A 377 10.79 -5.51 4.95
N ALA A 378 10.69 -5.94 3.68
CA ALA A 378 11.16 -7.26 3.28
C ALA A 378 12.67 -7.46 3.46
N ARG A 379 13.47 -6.40 3.31
CA ARG A 379 14.92 -6.43 3.55
C ARG A 379 15.26 -6.36 5.04
N GLU A 380 14.47 -5.65 5.83
CA GLU A 380 14.77 -5.41 7.24
C GLU A 380 14.25 -6.52 8.16
N THR A 381 13.17 -7.24 7.87
CA THR A 381 12.68 -8.32 8.76
C THR A 381 13.62 -9.54 8.81
N ASP A 382 13.66 -10.23 9.96
CA ASP A 382 14.49 -11.45 10.12
C ASP A 382 13.99 -12.65 9.31
N ALA A 383 12.68 -12.69 9.07
CA ALA A 383 11.97 -13.73 8.33
C ALA A 383 10.62 -13.19 7.84
N GLY A 384 9.99 -13.85 6.88
CA GLY A 384 8.71 -13.35 6.37
C GLY A 384 8.03 -14.25 5.34
N VAL A 385 6.85 -13.81 4.91
CA VAL A 385 6.03 -14.47 3.90
C VAL A 385 5.59 -13.43 2.87
N TYR A 386 5.79 -13.75 1.59
CA TYR A 386 5.26 -12.91 0.52
C TYR A 386 3.78 -13.22 0.25
N ASN A 387 2.98 -12.19 0.04
CA ASN A 387 1.56 -12.32 -0.33
C ASN A 387 1.39 -12.97 -1.71
N HIS A 388 2.19 -12.56 -2.69
CA HIS A 388 2.03 -12.92 -4.11
C HIS A 388 0.67 -12.50 -4.72
N ALA A 389 0.14 -11.34 -4.31
CA ALA A 389 -1.08 -10.77 -4.91
C ALA A 389 -0.83 -10.09 -6.27
N GLY A 390 0.44 -9.97 -6.68
CA GLY A 390 0.83 -9.15 -7.84
C GLY A 390 0.70 -7.64 -7.56
N PRO A 391 1.01 -6.79 -8.55
CA PRO A 391 0.88 -5.34 -8.42
C PRO A 391 -0.58 -4.93 -8.18
N GLU A 392 -0.81 -4.01 -7.24
CA GLU A 392 -2.15 -3.48 -6.92
C GLU A 392 -2.12 -1.96 -7.14
N VAL A 393 -2.95 -1.48 -8.06
CA VAL A 393 -2.95 -0.13 -8.61
C VAL A 393 -4.06 0.72 -7.98
N ALA A 394 -5.26 0.17 -7.79
CA ALA A 394 -6.35 0.93 -7.18
C ALA A 394 -5.98 1.36 -5.76
N VAL A 395 -6.26 2.60 -5.38
CA VAL A 395 -5.87 3.13 -4.06
C VAL A 395 -6.44 2.28 -2.93
N ALA A 396 -7.74 1.95 -3.01
CA ALA A 396 -8.38 1.05 -2.06
C ALA A 396 -7.81 -0.37 -2.20
N SER A 397 -7.20 -0.89 -1.13
CA SER A 397 -6.71 -2.28 -1.07
C SER A 397 -7.85 -3.27 -1.26
N THR A 398 -7.67 -4.26 -2.14
CA THR A 398 -8.64 -5.32 -2.41
C THR A 398 -7.97 -6.69 -2.35
N LYS A 399 -7.27 -7.09 -3.41
CA LYS A 399 -6.57 -8.37 -3.52
C LYS A 399 -5.41 -8.51 -2.53
N ALA A 400 -4.77 -7.41 -2.14
CA ALA A 400 -3.77 -7.44 -1.09
C ALA A 400 -4.37 -7.88 0.26
N PHE A 401 -5.56 -7.40 0.60
CA PHE A 401 -6.26 -7.82 1.82
C PHE A 401 -6.64 -9.30 1.76
N ILE A 402 -7.21 -9.75 0.64
CA ILE A 402 -7.52 -11.18 0.41
C ILE A 402 -6.28 -12.05 0.57
N SER A 403 -5.15 -11.68 -0.05
CA SER A 403 -3.89 -12.42 0.06
C SER A 403 -3.36 -12.46 1.50
N GLN A 404 -3.49 -11.37 2.25
CA GLN A 404 -3.07 -11.32 3.66
C GLN A 404 -3.91 -12.27 4.51
N LEU A 405 -5.23 -12.30 4.31
CA LEU A 405 -6.10 -13.28 4.98
C LEU A 405 -5.72 -14.71 4.61
N THR A 406 -5.44 -15.00 3.34
CA THR A 406 -4.94 -16.32 2.91
C THR A 406 -3.63 -16.67 3.59
N VAL A 407 -2.66 -15.73 3.65
CA VAL A 407 -1.40 -15.94 4.35
C VAL A 407 -1.60 -16.13 5.86
N PHE A 408 -2.57 -15.45 6.49
CA PHE A 408 -2.92 -15.69 7.89
C PHE A 408 -3.50 -17.08 8.13
N VAL A 409 -4.30 -17.62 7.20
CA VAL A 409 -4.75 -19.03 7.27
C VAL A 409 -3.54 -19.97 7.20
N LEU A 410 -2.60 -19.73 6.28
CA LEU A 410 -1.37 -20.54 6.18
C LEU A 410 -0.52 -20.44 7.45
N LEU A 411 -0.31 -19.23 7.97
CA LEU A 411 0.46 -19.00 9.20
C LEU A 411 -0.21 -19.67 10.40
N THR A 412 -1.54 -19.64 10.46
CA THR A 412 -2.33 -20.31 11.50
C THR A 412 -2.12 -21.82 11.46
N VAL A 413 -2.21 -22.46 10.29
CA VAL A 413 -1.93 -23.91 10.16
C VAL A 413 -0.46 -24.22 10.44
N PHE A 414 0.47 -23.37 10.01
CA PHE A 414 1.91 -23.51 10.27
C PHE A 414 2.20 -23.56 11.78
N LEU A 415 1.66 -22.60 12.54
CA LEU A 415 1.85 -22.52 13.99
C LEU A 415 1.01 -23.57 14.74
N GLY A 416 -0.24 -23.75 14.33
CA GLY A 416 -1.18 -24.67 14.97
C GLY A 416 -0.68 -26.11 14.97
N ARG A 417 -0.05 -26.56 13.87
CA ARG A 417 0.51 -27.93 13.78
C ARG A 417 1.69 -28.18 14.72
N GLU A 418 2.33 -27.13 15.22
CA GLU A 418 3.34 -27.20 16.28
C GLU A 418 2.76 -27.00 17.69
N ARG A 419 1.47 -26.66 17.79
CA ARG A 419 0.78 -26.25 19.03
C ARG A 419 -0.51 -27.03 19.32
N GLY A 420 -0.65 -28.22 18.73
CA GLY A 420 -1.72 -29.15 19.07
C GLY A 420 -2.89 -29.25 18.09
N MET A 421 -2.92 -28.45 17.02
CA MET A 421 -3.85 -28.67 15.90
C MET A 421 -3.63 -30.08 15.35
N THR A 422 -4.69 -30.84 15.12
CA THR A 422 -4.57 -32.22 14.65
C THR A 422 -4.25 -32.29 13.15
N GLU A 423 -3.76 -33.44 12.67
CA GLU A 423 -3.55 -33.63 11.23
C GLU A 423 -4.86 -33.58 10.44
N ALA A 424 -5.94 -34.13 11.00
CA ALA A 424 -7.25 -34.15 10.37
C ALA A 424 -7.82 -32.73 10.20
N GLU A 425 -7.71 -31.90 11.23
CA GLU A 425 -8.11 -30.50 11.19
C GLU A 425 -7.29 -29.69 10.18
N GLY A 426 -5.95 -29.86 10.20
CA GLY A 426 -5.08 -29.24 9.20
C GLY A 426 -5.41 -29.70 7.77
N LYS A 427 -5.72 -31.00 7.57
CA LYS A 427 -6.17 -31.54 6.27
C LYS A 427 -7.46 -30.89 5.79
N GLN A 428 -8.44 -30.75 6.68
CA GLN A 428 -9.72 -30.16 6.35
C GLN A 428 -9.58 -28.70 5.90
N ILE A 429 -8.92 -27.86 6.71
CA ILE A 429 -8.70 -26.45 6.40
C ILE A 429 -7.96 -26.28 5.07
N LEU A 430 -6.88 -27.04 4.86
CA LEU A 430 -6.06 -26.89 3.65
C LEU A 430 -6.75 -27.43 2.39
N LYS A 431 -7.59 -28.47 2.51
CA LYS A 431 -8.38 -28.96 1.40
C LYS A 431 -9.42 -27.90 0.97
N GLU A 432 -10.16 -27.36 1.92
CA GLU A 432 -11.16 -26.32 1.61
C GLU A 432 -10.51 -25.03 1.10
N LEU A 433 -9.30 -24.69 1.58
CA LEU A 433 -8.51 -23.56 1.05
C LEU A 433 -8.04 -23.79 -0.40
N ASP A 434 -7.68 -25.02 -0.76
CA ASP A 434 -7.28 -25.39 -2.12
C ASP A 434 -8.46 -25.35 -3.11
N GLU A 435 -9.68 -25.63 -2.61
CA GLU A 435 -10.93 -25.57 -3.38
C GLU A 435 -11.51 -24.14 -3.47
N LEU A 436 -11.15 -23.26 -2.53
CA LEU A 436 -11.67 -21.90 -2.39
C LEU A 436 -11.61 -21.02 -3.66
N PRO A 437 -10.52 -21.04 -4.47
CA PRO A 437 -10.48 -20.28 -5.72
C PRO A 437 -11.64 -20.60 -6.66
N LYS A 438 -11.96 -21.89 -6.84
CA LYS A 438 -13.08 -22.32 -7.70
C LYS A 438 -14.43 -21.86 -7.15
N VAL A 439 -14.60 -21.92 -5.82
CA VAL A 439 -15.81 -21.42 -5.15
C VAL A 439 -15.99 -19.92 -5.41
N LEU A 440 -14.92 -19.14 -5.33
CA LEU A 440 -14.96 -17.70 -5.62
C LEU A 440 -15.15 -17.38 -7.10
N GLU A 441 -14.57 -18.15 -8.02
CA GLU A 441 -14.82 -18.00 -9.46
C GLU A 441 -16.31 -18.17 -9.78
N GLU A 442 -16.97 -19.19 -9.23
CA GLU A 442 -18.41 -19.38 -9.43
C GLU A 442 -19.24 -18.26 -8.78
N TYR A 443 -18.82 -17.78 -7.60
CA TYR A 443 -19.47 -16.66 -6.92
C TYR A 443 -19.40 -15.35 -7.74
N LEU A 444 -18.22 -15.04 -8.31
CA LEU A 444 -17.97 -13.81 -9.07
C LEU A 444 -18.77 -13.76 -10.38
N LYS A 445 -19.22 -14.90 -10.92
CA LYS A 445 -20.14 -14.94 -12.07
C LYS A 445 -21.54 -14.43 -11.74
N GLN A 446 -21.92 -14.34 -10.46
CA GLN A 446 -23.29 -14.06 -10.02
C GLN A 446 -23.39 -12.77 -9.20
N THR A 447 -22.78 -11.69 -9.67
CA THR A 447 -22.64 -10.44 -8.90
C THR A 447 -23.70 -9.36 -9.22
N ASP A 448 -24.64 -9.62 -10.15
CA ASP A 448 -25.68 -8.67 -10.57
C ASP A 448 -26.56 -8.18 -9.41
N LYS A 449 -26.87 -9.07 -8.46
CA LYS A 449 -27.65 -8.70 -7.27
C LYS A 449 -26.91 -7.67 -6.43
N ILE A 450 -25.58 -7.76 -6.31
CA ILE A 450 -24.77 -6.80 -5.57
C ILE A 450 -24.85 -5.43 -6.23
N LYS A 451 -24.81 -5.37 -7.57
CA LYS A 451 -24.98 -4.12 -8.33
C LYS A 451 -26.37 -3.49 -8.11
N ALA A 452 -27.43 -4.31 -8.11
CA ALA A 452 -28.79 -3.84 -7.85
C ALA A 452 -28.96 -3.29 -6.43
N VAL A 453 -28.43 -3.99 -5.43
CA VAL A 453 -28.42 -3.54 -4.03
C VAL A 453 -27.59 -2.26 -3.89
N ALA A 454 -26.39 -2.19 -4.48
CA ALA A 454 -25.55 -1.00 -4.42
C ALA A 454 -26.30 0.25 -4.91
N LYS A 455 -27.05 0.15 -6.01
CA LYS A 455 -27.89 1.24 -6.51
C LYS A 455 -28.95 1.70 -5.50
N LYS A 456 -29.60 0.76 -4.80
CA LYS A 456 -30.59 1.09 -3.74
C LYS A 456 -29.93 1.80 -2.56
N TYR A 457 -28.71 1.42 -2.20
CA TYR A 457 -27.99 1.95 -1.03
C TYR A 457 -27.17 3.22 -1.33
N ALA A 458 -26.92 3.55 -2.60
CA ALA A 458 -26.16 4.74 -2.99
C ALA A 458 -26.80 6.08 -2.56
N LYS A 459 -28.11 6.08 -2.26
CA LYS A 459 -28.82 7.26 -1.76
C LYS A 459 -28.46 7.67 -0.33
N TYR A 460 -27.90 6.75 0.46
CA TYR A 460 -27.59 7.01 1.87
C TYR A 460 -26.31 7.83 2.03
N THR A 461 -26.24 8.63 3.09
CA THR A 461 -25.08 9.43 3.48
C THR A 461 -24.27 8.79 4.59
N ASP A 462 -24.92 7.94 5.39
CA ASP A 462 -24.36 7.26 6.55
C ASP A 462 -24.65 5.75 6.45
N ALA A 463 -23.81 4.93 7.07
CA ALA A 463 -24.04 3.48 7.14
C ALA A 463 -23.33 2.86 8.35
N MET A 464 -23.99 1.90 9.00
CA MET A 464 -23.34 1.07 10.03
C MET A 464 -22.91 -0.27 9.44
N PHE A 465 -21.77 -0.80 9.86
CA PHE A 465 -21.38 -2.18 9.63
C PHE A 465 -21.32 -2.91 10.98
N ILE A 466 -21.89 -4.11 11.04
CA ILE A 466 -21.83 -4.94 12.24
C ILE A 466 -21.38 -6.36 11.93
N GLY A 467 -20.58 -6.92 12.82
CA GLY A 467 -20.13 -8.31 12.76
C GLY A 467 -19.73 -8.83 14.14
N ARG A 468 -19.46 -10.13 14.24
CA ARG A 468 -19.00 -10.79 15.46
C ARG A 468 -17.75 -11.61 15.16
N LYS A 469 -16.88 -11.80 16.16
CA LYS A 469 -15.68 -12.65 16.06
C LYS A 469 -14.85 -12.28 14.81
N PHE A 470 -14.62 -13.21 13.88
CA PHE A 470 -13.87 -12.95 12.65
C PHE A 470 -14.47 -11.83 11.81
N HIS A 471 -15.80 -11.67 11.84
CA HIS A 471 -16.51 -10.68 11.05
C HIS A 471 -16.57 -9.30 11.68
N SER A 472 -16.17 -9.14 12.96
CA SER A 472 -16.04 -7.81 13.56
C SER A 472 -14.98 -6.96 12.84
N PRO A 473 -13.73 -7.43 12.62
CA PRO A 473 -12.76 -6.69 11.82
C PRO A 473 -13.09 -6.67 10.31
N ILE A 474 -13.82 -7.66 9.77
CA ILE A 474 -14.29 -7.61 8.37
C ILE A 474 -15.36 -6.52 8.19
N ALA A 475 -16.23 -6.29 9.18
CA ALA A 475 -17.15 -5.17 9.18
C ALA A 475 -16.39 -3.83 9.12
N SER A 476 -15.29 -3.71 9.86
CA SER A 476 -14.41 -2.54 9.80
C SER A 476 -13.74 -2.36 8.45
N GLU A 477 -13.27 -3.43 7.81
CA GLU A 477 -12.76 -3.37 6.44
C GLU A 477 -13.84 -2.94 5.44
N GLY A 478 -15.05 -3.52 5.53
CA GLY A 478 -16.19 -3.14 4.67
C GLY A 478 -16.57 -1.66 4.83
N ALA A 479 -16.63 -1.17 6.08
CA ALA A 479 -16.85 0.23 6.37
C ALA A 479 -15.73 1.11 5.81
N LEU A 480 -14.46 0.71 5.93
CA LEU A 480 -13.33 1.43 5.35
C LEU A 480 -13.45 1.51 3.82
N LYS A 481 -13.72 0.40 3.13
CA LYS A 481 -13.88 0.39 1.67
C LYS A 481 -15.00 1.33 1.22
N LEU A 482 -16.17 1.24 1.86
CA LEU A 482 -17.30 2.11 1.51
C LEU A 482 -16.92 3.58 1.72
N LYS A 483 -16.27 3.92 2.83
CA LYS A 483 -15.83 5.29 3.13
C LYS A 483 -14.85 5.83 2.09
N GLU A 484 -13.84 5.04 1.76
CA GLU A 484 -12.74 5.43 0.88
C GLU A 484 -13.23 5.79 -0.52
N VAL A 485 -14.10 4.97 -1.12
CA VAL A 485 -14.46 5.12 -2.54
C VAL A 485 -15.81 5.80 -2.78
N THR A 486 -16.62 5.99 -1.74
CA THR A 486 -17.99 6.57 -1.87
C THR A 486 -18.23 7.84 -1.07
N TYR A 487 -17.36 8.12 -0.08
CA TYR A 487 -17.49 9.20 0.89
C TYR A 487 -18.76 9.15 1.76
N ILE A 488 -19.46 8.00 1.75
CA ILE A 488 -20.47 7.69 2.77
C ILE A 488 -19.76 7.62 4.12
N HIS A 489 -20.36 8.24 5.12
CA HIS A 489 -19.90 8.13 6.49
C HIS A 489 -20.25 6.76 7.03
N SER A 490 -19.35 5.81 6.83
CA SER A 490 -19.50 4.43 7.31
C SER A 490 -18.65 4.15 8.55
N GLU A 491 -19.27 3.54 9.55
CA GLU A 491 -18.63 3.13 10.79
C GLU A 491 -18.93 1.67 11.10
N ALA A 492 -18.00 0.97 11.73
CA ALA A 492 -18.15 -0.42 12.09
C ALA A 492 -18.12 -0.63 13.60
N PHE A 493 -18.99 -1.52 14.08
CA PHE A 493 -19.06 -1.92 15.48
C PHE A 493 -19.06 -3.44 15.59
N ALA A 494 -18.44 -3.95 16.66
CA ALA A 494 -18.75 -5.30 17.10
C ALA A 494 -20.24 -5.33 17.46
N GLY A 495 -21.01 -6.29 16.92
CA GLY A 495 -22.47 -6.28 17.05
C GLY A 495 -22.99 -6.22 18.50
N GLY A 496 -22.18 -6.63 19.47
CA GLY A 496 -22.54 -6.58 20.89
C GLY A 496 -22.55 -5.21 21.50
N GLU A 497 -21.79 -4.30 20.89
CA GLU A 497 -21.62 -2.94 21.40
C GLU A 497 -22.77 -2.01 20.99
N LEU A 498 -23.70 -2.46 20.13
CA LEU A 498 -24.83 -1.65 19.67
C LEU A 498 -25.56 -0.98 20.84
N LYS A 499 -25.94 -1.76 21.86
CA LYS A 499 -26.70 -1.25 23.01
C LYS A 499 -25.91 -0.33 23.93
N HIS A 500 -24.58 -0.25 23.76
CA HIS A 500 -23.70 0.56 24.58
C HIS A 500 -23.51 1.99 24.04
N GLY A 501 -24.32 2.39 23.05
CA GLY A 501 -24.50 3.79 22.64
C GLY A 501 -24.84 3.97 21.17
N SER A 502 -24.20 3.19 20.28
CA SER A 502 -24.31 3.38 18.82
C SER A 502 -25.70 3.06 18.26
N ILE A 503 -26.52 2.27 18.96
CA ILE A 503 -27.92 2.01 18.59
C ILE A 503 -28.77 3.29 18.51
N ALA A 504 -28.34 4.39 19.16
CA ALA A 504 -29.05 5.67 19.11
C ALA A 504 -29.04 6.34 17.72
N LEU A 505 -28.12 5.92 16.83
CA LEU A 505 -28.04 6.41 15.45
C LEU A 505 -29.08 5.77 14.52
N LEU A 506 -29.71 4.67 14.94
CA LEU A 506 -30.53 3.86 14.05
C LEU A 506 -31.90 4.49 13.81
N ASP A 507 -32.18 4.75 12.53
CA ASP A 507 -33.50 5.10 12.02
C ASP A 507 -33.65 4.62 10.56
N LYS A 508 -34.78 4.94 9.92
CA LYS A 508 -35.11 4.56 8.54
C LYS A 508 -34.12 5.05 7.47
N ASP A 509 -33.34 6.09 7.78
CA ASP A 509 -32.38 6.74 6.90
C ASP A 509 -30.94 6.32 7.23
N PHE A 510 -30.74 5.44 8.23
CA PHE A 510 -29.45 4.89 8.65
C PHE A 510 -29.35 3.38 8.40
N PRO A 511 -28.87 2.94 7.22
CA PRO A 511 -28.76 1.52 6.89
C PRO A 511 -27.69 0.81 7.72
N VAL A 512 -27.95 -0.46 8.04
CA VAL A 512 -27.00 -1.37 8.70
C VAL A 512 -26.65 -2.51 7.75
N ILE A 513 -25.36 -2.68 7.48
CA ILE A 513 -24.79 -3.82 6.78
C ILE A 513 -24.34 -4.84 7.82
N ALA A 514 -25.05 -5.97 7.93
CA ALA A 514 -24.81 -6.99 8.93
C ALA A 514 -24.11 -8.23 8.35
N LEU A 515 -22.97 -8.61 8.92
CA LEU A 515 -22.23 -9.81 8.54
C LEU A 515 -22.68 -10.98 9.41
N ALA A 516 -23.50 -11.85 8.84
CA ALA A 516 -24.15 -12.96 9.56
C ALA A 516 -24.04 -14.30 8.80
N PRO A 517 -22.83 -14.78 8.47
CA PRO A 517 -22.67 -16.15 8.00
C PRO A 517 -22.96 -17.16 9.13
N GLN A 518 -23.25 -18.40 8.74
CA GLN A 518 -23.51 -19.47 9.68
C GLN A 518 -22.20 -19.95 10.33
N ASP A 519 -21.96 -19.46 11.55
CA ASP A 519 -20.82 -19.81 12.41
C ASP A 519 -21.27 -20.04 13.87
N ASP A 520 -20.32 -20.12 14.79
CA ASP A 520 -20.56 -20.35 16.22
C ASP A 520 -21.22 -19.15 16.94
N VAL A 521 -21.19 -17.95 16.34
CA VAL A 521 -21.77 -16.72 16.88
C VAL A 521 -23.00 -16.23 16.12
N TYR A 522 -23.48 -16.98 15.11
CA TYR A 522 -24.63 -16.66 14.27
C TYR A 522 -25.88 -16.24 15.07
N LYS A 523 -26.26 -17.01 16.09
CA LYS A 523 -27.44 -16.66 16.92
C LYS A 523 -27.29 -15.30 17.63
N LYS A 524 -26.06 -14.88 17.94
CA LYS A 524 -25.79 -13.59 18.59
C LYS A 524 -25.93 -12.43 17.62
N ILE A 525 -25.47 -12.59 16.37
CA ILE A 525 -25.64 -11.54 15.36
C ILE A 525 -27.11 -11.43 14.91
N ILE A 526 -27.87 -12.54 14.85
CA ILE A 526 -29.32 -12.48 14.60
C ILE A 526 -30.05 -11.63 15.64
N SER A 527 -29.76 -11.82 16.93
CA SER A 527 -30.31 -10.98 18.01
C SER A 527 -29.98 -9.50 17.82
N ASN A 528 -28.78 -9.18 17.30
CA ASN A 528 -28.41 -7.79 17.01
C ASN A 528 -29.18 -7.22 15.81
N ILE A 529 -29.46 -8.03 14.79
CA ILE A 529 -30.26 -7.62 13.64
C ILE A 529 -31.71 -7.33 14.05
N GLU A 530 -32.28 -8.14 14.94
CA GLU A 530 -33.61 -7.88 15.51
C GLU A 530 -33.66 -6.53 16.25
N GLU A 531 -32.61 -6.19 16.99
CA GLU A 531 -32.49 -4.89 17.68
C GLU A 531 -32.44 -3.72 16.69
N VAL A 532 -31.73 -3.89 15.57
CA VAL A 532 -31.68 -2.92 14.48
C VAL A 532 -33.05 -2.74 13.84
N LYS A 533 -33.74 -3.84 13.51
CA LYS A 533 -35.11 -3.81 12.97
C LYS A 533 -36.09 -3.14 13.92
N ALA A 534 -35.95 -3.36 15.22
CA ALA A 534 -36.79 -2.72 16.25
C ALA A 534 -36.63 -1.19 16.29
N ARG A 535 -35.63 -0.62 15.58
CA ARG A 535 -35.43 0.81 15.36
C ARG A 535 -35.74 1.26 13.93
N LYS A 536 -36.32 0.37 13.12
CA LYS A 536 -36.74 0.63 11.73
C LYS A 536 -35.58 0.97 10.79
N ALA A 537 -34.35 0.63 11.18
CA ALA A 537 -33.20 0.81 10.32
C ALA A 537 -33.17 -0.27 9.22
N PRO A 538 -32.93 0.10 7.95
CA PRO A 538 -32.82 -0.87 6.86
C PRO A 538 -31.63 -1.82 7.07
N VAL A 539 -31.85 -3.12 6.89
CA VAL A 539 -30.81 -4.14 7.07
C VAL A 539 -30.43 -4.76 5.74
N LEU A 540 -29.15 -4.62 5.37
CA LEU A 540 -28.50 -5.43 4.34
C LEU A 540 -27.68 -6.53 5.01
N ALA A 541 -28.10 -7.78 4.89
CA ALA A 541 -27.34 -8.90 5.45
C ALA A 541 -26.40 -9.53 4.41
N ILE A 542 -25.20 -9.90 4.84
CA ILE A 542 -24.33 -10.85 4.15
C ILE A 542 -24.35 -12.16 4.92
N SER A 543 -24.82 -13.23 4.29
CA SER A 543 -25.10 -14.49 4.99
C SER A 543 -24.88 -15.72 4.11
N THR A 544 -24.85 -16.89 4.71
CA THR A 544 -24.61 -18.16 4.00
C THR A 544 -25.80 -18.51 3.12
N GLU A 545 -25.53 -18.98 1.90
CA GLU A 545 -26.56 -19.48 0.97
C GLU A 545 -27.53 -20.46 1.65
N GLY A 546 -28.83 -20.26 1.37
CA GLY A 546 -29.91 -21.09 1.92
C GLY A 546 -30.40 -20.66 3.30
N ASP A 547 -29.87 -19.59 3.89
CA ASP A 547 -30.38 -19.05 5.15
C ASP A 547 -31.70 -18.30 4.94
N MET A 548 -32.80 -18.92 5.39
CA MET A 548 -34.14 -18.34 5.33
C MET A 548 -34.44 -17.43 6.53
N THR A 549 -33.78 -17.65 7.68
CA THR A 549 -34.03 -16.85 8.89
C THR A 549 -33.56 -15.42 8.67
N ILE A 550 -32.37 -15.27 8.07
CA ILE A 550 -31.81 -13.95 7.76
C ILE A 550 -32.65 -13.21 6.70
N ALA A 551 -33.27 -13.94 5.77
CA ALA A 551 -34.10 -13.36 4.72
C ALA A 551 -35.36 -12.68 5.27
N ASP A 552 -35.98 -13.29 6.29
CA ASP A 552 -37.15 -12.70 6.97
C ASP A 552 -36.76 -11.47 7.83
N LEU A 553 -35.52 -11.45 8.32
CA LEU A 553 -34.99 -10.41 9.20
C LEU A 553 -34.31 -9.25 8.45
N SER A 554 -34.14 -9.31 7.13
CA SER A 554 -33.40 -8.31 6.39
C SER A 554 -34.21 -7.71 5.24
N ASP A 555 -33.93 -6.46 4.89
CA ASP A 555 -34.53 -5.80 3.72
C ASP A 555 -33.90 -6.30 2.41
N ASP A 556 -32.61 -6.62 2.46
CA ASP A 556 -31.84 -7.21 1.37
C ASP A 556 -30.83 -8.22 1.92
N VAL A 557 -30.55 -9.27 1.14
CA VAL A 557 -29.55 -10.29 1.49
C VAL A 557 -28.62 -10.55 0.32
N LEU A 558 -27.31 -10.48 0.58
CA LEU A 558 -26.26 -10.96 -0.30
C LEU A 558 -25.76 -12.30 0.25
N TYR A 559 -26.08 -13.37 -0.46
CA TYR A 559 -25.64 -14.69 -0.05
C TYR A 559 -24.18 -14.90 -0.41
N ILE A 560 -23.50 -15.73 0.38
CA ILE A 560 -22.15 -16.22 0.13
C ILE A 560 -22.10 -17.75 0.27
N PRO A 561 -21.22 -18.43 -0.48
CA PRO A 561 -21.06 -19.88 -0.39
C PRO A 561 -20.69 -20.36 1.01
N LYS A 562 -21.13 -21.57 1.36
CA LYS A 562 -20.75 -22.23 2.61
C LYS A 562 -19.30 -22.73 2.52
N VAL A 563 -18.45 -22.28 3.43
CA VAL A 563 -17.04 -22.69 3.57
C VAL A 563 -16.67 -22.87 5.05
N HIS A 564 -15.53 -23.51 5.32
CA HIS A 564 -14.95 -23.60 6.65
C HIS A 564 -14.96 -22.25 7.38
N PRO A 565 -15.30 -22.17 8.68
CA PRO A 565 -15.35 -20.93 9.45
C PRO A 565 -14.11 -20.04 9.31
N ILE A 566 -12.91 -20.62 9.38
CA ILE A 566 -11.64 -19.89 9.20
C ILE A 566 -11.51 -19.22 7.81
N LEU A 567 -12.21 -19.71 6.78
CA LEU A 567 -12.17 -19.18 5.40
C LEU A 567 -13.30 -18.18 5.13
N GLN A 568 -14.34 -18.13 5.96
CA GLN A 568 -15.48 -17.22 5.77
C GLN A 568 -15.08 -15.74 5.66
N PRO A 569 -14.06 -15.22 6.40
CA PRO A 569 -13.63 -13.84 6.25
C PRO A 569 -13.18 -13.48 4.83
N ILE A 570 -12.55 -14.43 4.12
CA ILE A 570 -12.08 -14.24 2.74
C ILE A 570 -13.27 -14.06 1.82
N ILE A 571 -14.23 -15.00 1.84
CA ILE A 571 -15.42 -14.91 0.98
C ILE A 571 -16.28 -13.69 1.32
N THR A 572 -16.50 -13.41 2.61
CA THR A 572 -17.38 -12.31 3.06
C THR A 572 -16.86 -10.94 2.62
N THR A 573 -15.54 -10.82 2.41
CA THR A 573 -14.92 -9.57 1.96
C THR A 573 -15.30 -9.20 0.53
N VAL A 574 -15.50 -10.19 -0.35
CA VAL A 574 -15.76 -9.96 -1.78
C VAL A 574 -17.06 -9.16 -2.03
N PRO A 575 -18.23 -9.53 -1.48
CA PRO A 575 -19.44 -8.73 -1.67
C PRO A 575 -19.32 -7.33 -1.06
N LEU A 576 -18.55 -7.15 0.02
CA LEU A 576 -18.31 -5.83 0.60
C LEU A 576 -17.52 -4.91 -0.32
N GLN A 577 -16.46 -5.44 -0.94
CA GLN A 577 -15.65 -4.71 -1.91
C GLN A 577 -16.47 -4.37 -3.17
N LEU A 578 -17.26 -5.32 -3.68
CA LEU A 578 -18.15 -5.08 -4.82
C LEU A 578 -19.26 -4.07 -4.50
N LEU A 579 -19.84 -4.14 -3.30
CA LEU A 579 -20.84 -3.16 -2.83
C LEU A 579 -20.23 -1.76 -2.82
N ALA A 580 -19.05 -1.58 -2.21
CA ALA A 580 -18.36 -0.30 -2.18
C ALA A 580 -18.04 0.22 -3.58
N TYR A 581 -17.51 -0.63 -4.46
CA TYR A 581 -17.24 -0.31 -5.86
C TYR A 581 -18.49 0.19 -6.59
N TYR A 582 -19.57 -0.59 -6.59
CA TYR A 582 -20.78 -0.25 -7.33
C TYR A 582 -21.49 0.98 -6.76
N VAL A 583 -21.45 1.21 -5.45
CA VAL A 583 -21.96 2.45 -4.85
C VAL A 583 -21.13 3.66 -5.31
N GLY A 584 -19.80 3.52 -5.35
CA GLY A 584 -18.91 4.60 -5.81
C GLY A 584 -19.14 4.96 -7.28
N VAL A 585 -19.31 3.94 -8.14
CA VAL A 585 -19.65 4.12 -9.56
C VAL A 585 -21.03 4.77 -9.73
N GLU A 586 -22.05 4.33 -8.99
CA GLU A 586 -23.39 4.93 -9.05
C GLU A 586 -23.37 6.41 -8.62
N LYS A 587 -22.48 6.79 -7.70
CA LYS A 587 -22.25 8.19 -7.31
C LYS A 587 -21.39 8.98 -8.30
N GLY A 588 -20.92 8.38 -9.40
CA GLY A 588 -20.07 9.02 -10.39
C GLY A 588 -18.67 9.38 -9.86
N LEU A 589 -18.15 8.63 -8.88
CA LEU A 589 -16.87 8.89 -8.24
C LEU A 589 -15.73 8.09 -8.89
N ASN A 590 -14.50 8.60 -8.77
CA ASN A 590 -13.31 7.88 -9.21
C ASN A 590 -12.88 6.84 -8.16
N VAL A 591 -13.32 5.60 -8.35
CA VAL A 591 -13.07 4.48 -7.43
C VAL A 591 -11.62 3.98 -7.44
N ASP A 592 -10.87 4.23 -8.53
CA ASP A 592 -9.44 3.90 -8.60
C ASP A 592 -8.58 4.92 -7.84
N ARG A 593 -9.00 6.19 -7.83
CA ARG A 593 -8.28 7.34 -7.26
C ARG A 593 -9.21 8.23 -6.43
N PRO A 594 -9.64 7.78 -5.24
CA PRO A 594 -10.50 8.60 -4.39
C PRO A 594 -9.74 9.79 -3.82
N ARG A 595 -10.41 10.96 -3.75
CA ARG A 595 -9.82 12.21 -3.24
C ARG A 595 -9.14 12.03 -1.88
N ASN A 596 -8.08 12.80 -1.65
CA ASN A 596 -7.36 12.85 -0.37
C ASN A 596 -6.68 11.54 0.05
N LEU A 597 -6.63 10.53 -0.82
CA LEU A 597 -5.90 9.27 -0.59
C LEU A 597 -4.80 9.01 -1.61
N ALA A 598 -3.74 8.35 -1.15
CA ALA A 598 -2.68 7.77 -1.97
C ALA A 598 -2.54 6.28 -1.66
N LYS A 599 -2.04 5.49 -2.62
CA LYS A 599 -1.96 4.01 -2.49
C LYS A 599 -1.17 3.51 -1.26
N SER A 600 -0.16 4.27 -0.84
CA SER A 600 0.70 3.95 0.30
C SER A 600 1.14 5.26 0.95
N VAL A 601 1.30 5.23 2.27
CA VAL A 601 1.70 6.38 3.07
C VAL A 601 3.18 6.19 3.45
N THR A 602 4.07 6.84 2.71
CA THR A 602 5.54 6.69 2.82
C THR A 602 6.21 7.82 3.58
N VAL A 603 5.41 8.71 4.14
CA VAL A 603 5.82 9.90 4.88
C VAL A 603 4.85 10.05 6.04
N GLU A 604 5.32 10.63 7.13
CA GLU A 604 4.47 11.00 8.27
C GLU A 604 3.63 12.24 7.97
#